data_AF-A0A975SQ11-F1
#
_entry.id   AF-A0A975SQ11-F1
#
_cell.length_a   1.000
_cell.length_b   1.000
_cell.length_c   1.000
_cell.angle_alpha   90.00
_cell.angle_beta   90.00
_cell.angle_gamma   90.00
#
_symmetry.space_group_name_H-M   'P 1'
#
loop_
_entity.id
_entity.type
_entity.pdbx_description
1 polymer ?
#
loop_
_entity_poly.entity_id
_entity_poly.type
_entity_poly.pdbx_seq_one_letter_code
_entity_poly.pdbx_strand_id
1 'polypeptide(L)'
;MMMTPIEKERTDKDHTKTKDAVIICACNRELTLEELSSIYSEQSKKRVAIFIKSINETMQKYGIDTCMRKAHFLAQIGHESGRLQFTAEVLKKNQNENDVYDGYKGRGLIQLTYKKSYVDYGNYLGIDLTGNNKVKLESPGLATDSAGWFWTLAKSTNINSLADANDFIAITLKINGGLNGYNDRLLILQKAARTIGLDVCKTLQPLREYLPDVADTALSTKEYSIVDSSEYPNARSCFAWGYWHDNSKKTSGTNKDNKNAVIGYSRFLKLTENKPYTKRAFGLAPEQMVDIANNYIKENEKKIK
;
A
#
# COMPACT_ATOMS: atom_id res chain seq x y z
N MET A 1 41.68 10.59 -73.75
CA MET A 1 41.88 9.45 -72.84
C MET A 1 42.35 10.03 -71.51
N MET A 2 41.42 10.31 -70.59
CA MET A 2 41.76 10.76 -69.24
C MET A 2 40.80 10.08 -68.25
N MET A 3 41.41 9.47 -67.24
CA MET A 3 40.81 8.56 -66.28
C MET A 3 40.06 9.33 -65.18
N THR A 4 38.94 8.76 -64.74
CA THR A 4 38.13 9.16 -63.59
C THR A 4 38.85 8.97 -62.24
N PRO A 5 38.60 9.82 -61.23
CA PRO A 5 38.86 9.49 -59.83
C PRO A 5 37.66 8.82 -59.17
N ILE A 6 37.98 7.85 -58.31
CA ILE A 6 37.09 7.01 -57.49
C ILE A 6 36.66 7.79 -56.25
N GLU A 7 35.35 7.99 -56.03
CA GLU A 7 34.82 8.45 -54.75
C GLU A 7 34.54 7.25 -53.81
N LYS A 8 35.08 7.34 -52.60
CA LYS A 8 34.93 6.33 -51.53
C LYS A 8 33.52 6.37 -50.95
N GLU A 9 32.84 5.22 -50.91
CA GLU A 9 31.67 4.98 -50.06
C GLU A 9 32.02 5.27 -48.59
N ARG A 10 31.29 6.21 -47.98
CA ARG A 10 31.20 6.34 -46.52
C ARG A 10 30.11 5.40 -46.04
N THR A 11 30.51 4.39 -45.27
CA THR A 11 29.59 3.55 -44.50
C THR A 11 29.06 4.34 -43.30
N ASP A 12 27.82 4.81 -43.36
CA ASP A 12 27.12 5.28 -42.15
C ASP A 12 26.64 4.09 -41.33
N LYS A 13 27.44 3.72 -40.34
CA LYS A 13 27.00 2.88 -39.21
C LYS A 13 26.41 3.79 -38.14
N ASP A 14 25.18 4.23 -38.33
CA ASP A 14 24.43 4.87 -37.26
C ASP A 14 23.82 3.82 -36.33
N HIS A 15 24.49 3.60 -35.20
CA HIS A 15 24.02 2.73 -34.10
C HIS A 15 23.17 3.48 -33.07
N THR A 16 22.61 4.66 -33.38
CA THR A 16 21.85 5.49 -32.42
C THR A 16 20.34 5.53 -32.63
N LYS A 17 19.73 4.44 -33.13
CA LYS A 17 18.28 4.24 -32.97
C LYS A 17 17.97 3.51 -31.67
N THR A 18 18.11 4.20 -30.53
CA THR A 18 17.24 3.89 -29.40
C THR A 18 15.81 4.16 -29.86
N LYS A 19 15.04 3.11 -30.15
CA LYS A 19 13.59 3.24 -30.22
C LYS A 19 13.16 3.85 -28.89
N ASP A 20 12.64 5.07 -28.90
CA ASP A 20 11.97 5.64 -27.74
C ASP A 20 10.95 4.62 -27.27
N ALA A 21 11.22 3.97 -26.14
CA ALA A 21 10.30 3.02 -25.57
C ALA A 21 9.06 3.82 -25.19
N VAL A 22 7.97 3.63 -25.94
CA VAL A 22 6.68 4.22 -25.59
C VAL A 22 6.33 3.67 -24.21
N ILE A 23 6.44 4.50 -23.17
CA ILE A 23 6.03 4.13 -21.82
C ILE A 23 4.51 4.05 -21.86
N ILE A 24 3.99 2.83 -21.95
CA ILE A 24 2.55 2.54 -21.88
C ILE A 24 2.24 2.11 -20.45
N CYS A 25 1.29 2.80 -19.82
CA CYS A 25 0.87 2.50 -18.46
C CYS A 25 0.38 1.05 -18.31
N ALA A 26 0.38 0.52 -17.09
CA ALA A 26 -0.06 -0.85 -16.81
C ALA A 26 -1.58 -1.04 -16.67
N CYS A 27 -2.42 -0.07 -17.04
CA CYS A 27 -3.87 -0.26 -17.01
C CYS A 27 -4.27 -1.45 -17.89
N ASN A 28 -5.09 -2.35 -17.36
CA ASN A 28 -5.69 -3.51 -18.05
C ASN A 28 -4.69 -4.48 -18.70
N ARG A 29 -3.40 -4.42 -18.35
CA ARG A 29 -2.39 -5.39 -18.76
C ARG A 29 -1.68 -6.02 -17.57
N GLU A 30 -1.10 -7.18 -17.78
CA GLU A 30 -0.25 -7.82 -16.79
C GLU A 30 1.02 -7.00 -16.52
N LEU A 31 1.54 -7.13 -15.31
CA LEU A 31 2.87 -6.68 -14.96
C LEU A 31 3.90 -7.65 -15.53
N THR A 32 5.00 -7.10 -16.02
CA THR A 32 6.18 -7.87 -16.40
C THR A 32 7.02 -8.21 -15.18
N LEU A 33 7.88 -9.22 -15.32
CA LEU A 33 8.84 -9.57 -14.27
C LEU A 33 9.81 -8.42 -14.00
N GLU A 34 10.21 -7.69 -15.04
CA GLU A 34 11.09 -6.53 -14.97
C GLU A 34 10.45 -5.39 -14.18
N GLU A 35 9.19 -5.07 -14.45
CA GLU A 35 8.45 -4.05 -13.68
C GLU A 35 8.36 -4.43 -12.21
N LEU A 36 7.90 -5.65 -11.89
CA LEU A 36 7.77 -6.05 -10.49
C LEU A 36 9.13 -6.12 -9.77
N SER A 37 10.19 -6.53 -10.47
CA SER A 37 11.55 -6.54 -9.93
C SER A 37 12.09 -5.13 -9.70
N SER A 38 11.70 -4.15 -10.52
CA SER A 38 12.04 -2.74 -10.32
C SER A 38 11.31 -2.15 -9.12
N ILE A 39 10.04 -2.50 -8.93
CA ILE A 39 9.24 -2.05 -7.78
C ILE A 39 9.81 -2.63 -6.48
N TYR A 40 10.15 -3.92 -6.49
CA TYR A 40 10.77 -4.64 -5.37
C TYR A 40 12.28 -4.81 -5.58
N SER A 41 12.96 -3.69 -5.85
CA SER A 41 14.40 -3.62 -6.17
C SER A 41 15.33 -4.27 -5.14
N GLU A 42 14.89 -4.33 -3.89
CA GLU A 42 15.60 -4.90 -2.75
C GLU A 42 15.52 -6.44 -2.73
N GLN A 43 14.63 -7.03 -3.52
CA GLN A 43 14.39 -8.47 -3.59
C GLN A 43 15.05 -9.09 -4.82
N SER A 44 15.54 -10.32 -4.68
CA SER A 44 16.11 -11.05 -5.81
C SER A 44 15.08 -11.31 -6.91
N LYS A 45 15.48 -11.12 -8.17
CA LYS A 45 14.64 -11.41 -9.35
C LYS A 45 14.09 -12.85 -9.34
N LYS A 46 14.87 -13.81 -8.82
CA LYS A 46 14.44 -15.20 -8.62
C LYS A 46 13.24 -15.31 -7.68
N ARG A 47 13.22 -14.55 -6.58
CA ARG A 47 12.09 -14.55 -5.65
C ARG A 47 10.88 -13.87 -6.26
N VAL A 48 11.05 -12.75 -6.96
CA VAL A 48 9.97 -12.05 -7.65
C VAL A 48 9.32 -12.96 -8.71
N ALA A 49 10.12 -13.72 -9.45
CA ALA A 49 9.65 -14.67 -10.48
C ALA A 49 8.70 -15.76 -9.94
N ILE A 50 8.77 -16.09 -8.65
CA ILE A 50 7.86 -17.06 -8.02
C ILE A 50 6.42 -16.52 -7.97
N PHE A 51 6.24 -15.21 -7.83
CA PHE A 51 4.94 -14.60 -7.55
C PHE A 51 4.35 -13.83 -8.73
N ILE A 52 5.13 -13.46 -9.75
CA ILE A 52 4.65 -12.59 -10.83
C ILE A 52 3.36 -13.11 -11.49
N LYS A 53 3.31 -14.42 -11.79
CA LYS A 53 2.14 -15.08 -12.38
C LYS A 53 0.93 -14.96 -11.46
N SER A 54 1.06 -15.34 -10.19
CA SER A 54 -0.07 -15.38 -9.26
C SER A 54 -0.52 -13.97 -8.82
N ILE A 55 0.39 -12.98 -8.81
CA ILE A 55 0.03 -11.57 -8.62
C ILE A 55 -0.82 -11.07 -9.78
N ASN A 56 -0.44 -11.35 -11.03
CA ASN A 56 -1.23 -10.95 -12.20
C ASN A 56 -2.61 -11.62 -12.21
N GLU A 57 -2.68 -12.92 -11.96
CA GLU A 57 -3.94 -13.68 -11.84
C GLU A 57 -4.83 -13.10 -10.73
N THR A 58 -4.25 -12.78 -9.57
CA THR A 58 -4.96 -12.14 -8.46
C THR A 58 -5.50 -10.77 -8.87
N MET A 59 -4.65 -9.92 -9.46
CA MET A 59 -5.06 -8.58 -9.89
C MET A 59 -6.22 -8.64 -10.89
N GLN A 60 -6.16 -9.56 -11.85
CA GLN A 60 -7.22 -9.78 -12.82
C GLN A 60 -8.52 -10.26 -12.12
N LYS A 61 -8.43 -11.29 -11.28
CA LYS A 61 -9.58 -11.88 -10.57
C LYS A 61 -10.33 -10.86 -9.72
N TYR A 62 -9.60 -9.94 -9.09
CA TYR A 62 -10.16 -8.98 -8.13
C TYR A 62 -10.31 -7.56 -8.69
N GLY A 63 -10.21 -7.37 -10.01
CA GLY A 63 -10.42 -6.06 -10.66
C GLY A 63 -9.41 -4.99 -10.22
N ILE A 64 -8.19 -5.40 -9.88
CA ILE A 64 -7.07 -4.51 -9.54
C ILE A 64 -6.34 -4.18 -10.85
N ASP A 65 -7.06 -3.54 -11.77
CA ASP A 65 -6.72 -3.45 -13.20
C ASP A 65 -6.23 -2.06 -13.63
N THR A 66 -6.57 -1.00 -12.91
CA THR A 66 -6.02 0.35 -13.13
C THR A 66 -4.62 0.50 -12.53
N CYS A 67 -3.82 1.43 -13.07
CA CYS A 67 -2.49 1.73 -12.51
C CYS A 67 -2.59 2.14 -11.03
N MET A 68 -3.58 2.96 -10.66
CA MET A 68 -3.75 3.42 -9.29
C MET A 68 -4.06 2.26 -8.33
N ARG A 69 -5.00 1.37 -8.72
CA ARG A 69 -5.31 0.16 -7.95
C ARG A 69 -4.09 -0.74 -7.79
N LYS A 70 -3.34 -0.98 -8.87
CA LYS A 70 -2.12 -1.80 -8.84
C LYS A 70 -1.05 -1.20 -7.94
N ALA A 71 -0.79 0.11 -8.07
CA ALA A 71 0.24 0.78 -7.28
C ALA A 71 -0.07 0.70 -5.77
N HIS A 72 -1.31 0.98 -5.38
CA HIS A 72 -1.74 0.85 -3.98
C HIS A 72 -1.71 -0.60 -3.50
N PHE A 73 -2.21 -1.56 -4.28
CA PHE A 73 -2.18 -2.97 -3.90
C PHE A 73 -0.75 -3.47 -3.69
N LEU A 74 0.16 -3.19 -4.64
CA LEU A 74 1.58 -3.56 -4.56
C LEU A 74 2.30 -2.89 -3.38
N ALA A 75 1.96 -1.65 -3.05
CA ALA A 75 2.49 -0.96 -1.89
C ALA A 75 2.17 -1.68 -0.59
N GLN A 76 0.90 -2.10 -0.45
CA GLN A 76 0.43 -2.75 0.76
C GLN A 76 0.99 -4.17 0.89
N ILE A 77 0.84 -5.02 -0.13
CA ILE A 77 1.40 -6.40 -0.05
C ILE A 77 2.92 -6.38 0.04
N GLY A 78 3.58 -5.40 -0.59
CA GLY A 78 5.04 -5.24 -0.55
C GLY A 78 5.53 -4.90 0.86
N HIS A 79 4.78 -4.12 1.62
CA HIS A 79 5.09 -3.89 3.03
C HIS A 79 4.82 -5.14 3.87
N GLU A 80 3.59 -5.68 3.81
CA GLU A 80 3.14 -6.79 4.67
C GLU A 80 3.98 -8.07 4.51
N SER A 81 4.52 -8.31 3.32
CA SER A 81 5.31 -9.52 3.01
C SER A 81 6.83 -9.30 3.02
N GLY A 82 7.30 -8.08 3.33
CA GLY A 82 8.71 -7.74 3.16
C GLY A 82 9.17 -7.90 1.71
N ARG A 83 8.42 -7.33 0.76
CA ARG A 83 8.65 -7.45 -0.70
C ARG A 83 8.69 -8.89 -1.16
N LEU A 84 7.66 -9.65 -0.80
CA LEU A 84 7.47 -11.07 -1.13
C LEU A 84 8.44 -12.01 -0.40
N GLN A 85 9.28 -11.51 0.51
CA GLN A 85 10.21 -12.34 1.27
C GLN A 85 9.47 -13.37 2.14
N PHE A 86 8.35 -12.98 2.74
CA PHE A 86 7.61 -13.78 3.70
C PHE A 86 6.18 -14.06 3.23
N THR A 87 5.80 -15.33 3.26
CA THR A 87 4.40 -15.79 3.11
C THR A 87 3.81 -16.27 4.43
N ALA A 88 4.59 -16.20 5.51
CA ALA A 88 4.16 -16.48 6.87
C ALA A 88 4.97 -15.63 7.86
N GLU A 89 4.33 -15.25 8.96
CA GLU A 89 4.97 -14.61 10.10
C GLU A 89 6.09 -15.52 10.64
N VAL A 90 7.25 -14.90 10.89
CA VAL A 90 8.41 -15.58 11.48
C VAL A 90 8.25 -15.56 13.00
N LEU A 91 8.16 -16.75 13.60
CA LEU A 91 8.02 -16.89 15.05
C LEU A 91 9.34 -16.56 15.76
N LYS A 92 9.23 -16.02 16.98
CA LYS A 92 10.40 -15.81 17.83
C LYS A 92 11.03 -17.16 18.21
N LYS A 93 12.32 -17.15 18.51
CA LYS A 93 13.03 -18.33 19.02
C LYS A 93 12.28 -18.91 20.23
N ASN A 94 11.99 -20.21 20.19
CA ASN A 94 11.24 -20.96 21.22
C ASN A 94 9.75 -20.61 21.38
N GLN A 95 9.15 -19.85 20.45
CA GLN A 95 7.71 -19.59 20.47
C GLN A 95 6.95 -20.71 19.74
N ASN A 96 5.93 -21.29 20.38
CA ASN A 96 5.05 -22.24 19.73
C ASN A 96 4.02 -21.48 18.87
N GLU A 97 3.70 -22.00 17.68
CA GLU A 97 2.67 -21.39 16.83
C GLU A 97 1.30 -21.37 17.51
N ASN A 98 0.97 -22.38 18.32
CA ASN A 98 -0.31 -22.45 19.02
C ASN A 98 -0.48 -21.29 20.02
N ASP A 99 0.62 -20.70 20.51
CA ASP A 99 0.58 -19.54 21.40
C ASP A 99 0.36 -18.22 20.62
N VAL A 100 0.42 -18.27 19.29
CA VAL A 100 0.29 -17.12 18.39
C VAL A 100 -1.06 -17.19 17.68
N TYR A 101 -2.01 -16.42 18.22
CA TYR A 101 -3.40 -16.36 17.74
C TYR A 101 -4.05 -17.75 17.61
N ASP A 102 -3.82 -18.61 18.61
CA ASP A 102 -4.36 -19.99 18.67
C ASP A 102 -3.95 -20.86 17.47
N GLY A 103 -2.71 -20.71 17.00
CA GLY A 103 -2.19 -21.44 15.85
C GLY A 103 -2.51 -20.79 14.49
N TYR A 104 -3.03 -19.57 14.46
CA TYR A 104 -3.40 -18.85 13.24
C TYR A 104 -2.61 -17.54 13.09
N LYS A 105 -1.27 -17.67 13.14
CA LYS A 105 -0.29 -16.63 12.81
C LYS A 105 -0.50 -15.99 11.44
N GLY A 106 0.15 -14.86 11.17
CA GLY A 106 0.08 -14.22 9.86
C GLY A 106 0.50 -15.16 8.73
N ARG A 107 -0.34 -15.33 7.70
CA ARG A 107 0.00 -16.03 6.44
C ARG A 107 -0.52 -15.31 5.20
N GLY A 108 0.10 -15.62 4.07
CA GLY A 108 -0.14 -14.96 2.80
C GLY A 108 0.53 -13.58 2.70
N LEU A 109 0.36 -12.92 1.56
CA LEU A 109 1.04 -11.64 1.33
C LEU A 109 0.41 -10.45 2.06
N ILE A 110 -0.79 -10.61 2.63
CA ILE A 110 -1.47 -9.61 3.47
C ILE A 110 -1.52 -10.02 4.95
N GLN A 111 -0.84 -11.10 5.32
CA GLN A 111 -0.75 -11.61 6.70
C GLN A 111 -2.12 -11.86 7.36
N LEU A 112 -2.97 -12.67 6.72
CA LEU A 112 -4.22 -13.13 7.34
C LEU A 112 -3.91 -13.79 8.69
N THR A 113 -4.63 -13.35 9.71
CA THR A 113 -4.39 -13.71 11.12
C THR A 113 -5.71 -14.05 11.80
N TYR A 114 -5.66 -14.83 12.86
CA TYR A 114 -6.79 -15.39 13.61
C TYR A 114 -7.59 -16.44 12.82
N LYS A 115 -8.10 -17.45 13.54
CA LYS A 115 -8.90 -18.55 12.98
C LYS A 115 -10.03 -18.09 12.07
N LYS A 116 -10.73 -17.03 12.46
CA LYS A 116 -11.87 -16.50 11.71
C LYS A 116 -11.49 -16.14 10.26
N SER A 117 -10.36 -15.45 10.06
CA SER A 117 -9.93 -15.03 8.72
C SER A 117 -9.62 -16.22 7.82
N TYR A 118 -9.02 -17.27 8.39
CA TYR A 118 -8.72 -18.51 7.67
C TYR A 118 -10.00 -19.25 7.27
N VAL A 119 -10.97 -19.32 8.18
CA VAL A 119 -12.28 -19.93 7.92
C VAL A 119 -13.05 -19.15 6.86
N ASP A 120 -13.13 -17.82 6.99
CA ASP A 120 -13.86 -16.98 6.03
C ASP A 120 -13.29 -17.12 4.61
N TYR A 121 -11.95 -17.08 4.48
CA TYR A 121 -11.29 -17.24 3.19
C TYR A 121 -11.38 -18.67 2.65
N GLY A 122 -11.24 -19.68 3.52
CA GLY A 122 -11.41 -21.08 3.16
C GLY A 122 -12.82 -21.37 2.62
N ASN A 123 -13.84 -20.84 3.29
CA ASN A 123 -15.24 -20.93 2.85
C ASN A 123 -15.45 -20.26 1.49
N TYR A 124 -14.85 -19.08 1.27
CA TYR A 124 -14.91 -18.40 -0.02
C TYR A 124 -14.31 -19.25 -1.17
N LEU A 125 -13.24 -19.99 -0.90
CA LEU A 125 -12.62 -20.89 -1.88
C LEU A 125 -13.25 -22.29 -1.94
N GLY A 126 -14.10 -22.66 -0.98
CA GLY A 126 -14.60 -24.02 -0.84
C GLY A 126 -13.53 -25.03 -0.40
N ILE A 127 -12.50 -24.60 0.33
CA ILE A 127 -11.42 -25.46 0.85
C ILE A 127 -11.23 -25.28 2.36
N ASP A 128 -10.80 -26.34 3.04
CA ASP A 128 -10.40 -26.23 4.46
C ASP A 128 -8.99 -25.65 4.59
N LEU A 129 -8.87 -24.58 5.38
CA LEU A 129 -7.63 -23.89 5.76
C LEU A 129 -7.41 -23.89 7.28
N THR A 130 -8.05 -24.80 8.01
CA THR A 130 -7.88 -24.94 9.46
C THR A 130 -6.95 -26.10 9.83
N GLY A 131 -6.60 -26.21 11.11
CA GLY A 131 -5.78 -27.33 11.61
C GLY A 131 -4.43 -27.44 10.88
N ASN A 132 -4.16 -28.58 10.27
CA ASN A 132 -2.92 -28.81 9.50
C ASN A 132 -2.97 -28.19 8.09
N ASN A 133 -4.15 -27.85 7.58
CA ASN A 133 -4.31 -27.29 6.23
C ASN A 133 -3.95 -25.79 6.15
N LYS A 134 -3.83 -25.10 7.28
CA LYS A 134 -3.52 -23.66 7.36
C LYS A 134 -2.24 -23.27 6.63
N VAL A 135 -1.24 -24.16 6.54
CA VAL A 135 0.04 -23.92 5.85
C VAL A 135 -0.12 -23.79 4.33
N LYS A 136 -1.24 -24.22 3.74
CA LYS A 136 -1.50 -24.06 2.29
C LYS A 136 -1.50 -22.59 1.87
N LEU A 137 -1.89 -21.68 2.78
CA LEU A 137 -1.85 -20.22 2.58
C LEU A 137 -0.44 -19.66 2.33
N GLU A 138 0.61 -20.42 2.60
CA GLU A 138 1.99 -20.01 2.38
C GLU A 138 2.43 -20.21 0.91
N SER A 139 1.65 -20.96 0.12
CA SER A 139 1.91 -21.19 -1.30
C SER A 139 1.71 -19.91 -2.12
N PRO A 140 2.50 -19.65 -3.18
CA PRO A 140 2.43 -18.40 -3.94
C PRO A 140 1.01 -18.05 -4.45
N GLY A 141 0.29 -19.06 -4.94
CA GLY A 141 -1.09 -18.90 -5.41
C GLY A 141 -2.03 -18.45 -4.30
N LEU A 142 -2.13 -19.21 -3.20
CA LEU A 142 -3.05 -18.87 -2.11
C LEU A 142 -2.60 -17.61 -1.35
N ALA A 143 -1.30 -17.38 -1.23
CA ALA A 143 -0.75 -16.21 -0.56
C ALA A 143 -1.13 -14.91 -1.28
N THR A 144 -1.09 -14.90 -2.61
CA THR A 144 -1.49 -13.76 -3.44
C THR A 144 -3.01 -13.63 -3.52
N ASP A 145 -3.73 -14.72 -3.76
CA ASP A 145 -5.18 -14.71 -3.88
C ASP A 145 -5.86 -14.23 -2.58
N SER A 146 -5.34 -14.63 -1.42
CA SER A 146 -5.85 -14.17 -0.12
C SER A 146 -5.71 -12.66 0.07
N ALA A 147 -4.69 -12.05 -0.54
CA ALA A 147 -4.48 -10.62 -0.49
C ALA A 147 -5.52 -9.89 -1.36
N GLY A 148 -5.80 -10.42 -2.56
CA GLY A 148 -6.85 -9.89 -3.42
C GLY A 148 -8.27 -10.07 -2.85
N TRP A 149 -8.55 -11.22 -2.23
CA TRP A 149 -9.79 -11.46 -1.49
C TRP A 149 -9.95 -10.47 -0.33
N PHE A 150 -8.89 -10.28 0.46
CA PHE A 150 -8.92 -9.31 1.55
C PHE A 150 -9.18 -7.89 1.04
N TRP A 151 -8.52 -7.53 -0.05
CA TRP A 151 -8.60 -6.22 -0.69
C TRP A 151 -10.02 -5.87 -1.16
N THR A 152 -10.78 -6.85 -1.62
CA THR A 152 -12.06 -6.58 -2.30
C THR A 152 -13.30 -7.08 -1.58
N LEU A 153 -13.21 -8.20 -0.87
CA LEU A 153 -14.37 -8.97 -0.40
C LEU A 153 -14.39 -9.19 1.12
N ALA A 154 -13.23 -9.30 1.77
CA ALA A 154 -13.19 -9.63 3.21
C ALA A 154 -13.62 -8.48 4.14
N LYS A 155 -13.66 -7.26 3.61
CA LYS A 155 -14.04 -6.06 4.35
C LYS A 155 -15.36 -5.52 3.81
N SER A 156 -16.09 -4.80 4.65
CA SER A 156 -17.29 -4.09 4.23
C SER A 156 -17.02 -2.99 3.19
N THR A 157 -15.77 -2.55 3.08
CA THR A 157 -15.32 -1.60 2.06
C THR A 157 -14.42 -2.33 1.07
N ASN A 158 -14.79 -2.32 -0.21
CA ASN A 158 -13.90 -2.73 -1.29
C ASN A 158 -12.78 -1.69 -1.43
N ILE A 159 -11.52 -2.10 -1.23
CA ILE A 159 -10.38 -1.18 -1.21
C ILE A 159 -10.06 -0.64 -2.61
N ASN A 160 -10.55 -1.26 -3.70
CA ASN A 160 -10.43 -0.67 -5.04
C ASN A 160 -11.00 0.74 -5.10
N SER A 161 -12.14 1.03 -4.44
CA SER A 161 -12.71 2.37 -4.45
C SER A 161 -11.86 3.38 -3.68
N LEU A 162 -11.16 2.96 -2.63
CA LEU A 162 -10.22 3.81 -1.91
C LEU A 162 -8.97 4.08 -2.76
N ALA A 163 -8.49 3.08 -3.49
CA ALA A 163 -7.38 3.25 -4.42
C ALA A 163 -7.76 4.16 -5.59
N ASP A 164 -8.96 4.04 -6.14
CA ASP A 164 -9.46 4.94 -7.19
C ASP A 164 -9.53 6.41 -6.71
N ALA A 165 -9.88 6.62 -5.45
CA ALA A 165 -9.85 7.93 -4.79
C ALA A 165 -8.44 8.37 -4.34
N ASN A 166 -7.41 7.55 -4.58
CA ASN A 166 -6.05 7.74 -4.08
C ASN A 166 -5.97 7.97 -2.55
N ASP A 167 -6.87 7.34 -1.78
CA ASP A 167 -6.95 7.52 -0.31
C ASP A 167 -5.99 6.57 0.43
N PHE A 168 -4.70 6.85 0.28
CA PHE A 168 -3.62 6.04 0.86
C PHE A 168 -3.74 5.84 2.37
N ILE A 169 -4.22 6.86 3.09
CA ILE A 169 -4.38 6.83 4.53
C ILE A 169 -5.49 5.85 4.93
N ALA A 170 -6.65 5.92 4.28
CA ALA A 170 -7.74 4.99 4.53
C ALA A 170 -7.33 3.55 4.23
N ILE A 171 -6.64 3.32 3.10
CA ILE A 171 -6.12 1.99 2.73
C ILE A 171 -5.20 1.44 3.82
N THR A 172 -4.22 2.24 4.26
CA THR A 172 -3.24 1.83 5.28
C THR A 172 -3.93 1.52 6.61
N LEU A 173 -4.87 2.36 7.05
CA LEU A 173 -5.64 2.13 8.27
C LEU A 173 -6.55 0.90 8.17
N LYS A 174 -7.12 0.60 6.99
CA LYS A 174 -7.95 -0.60 6.78
C LYS A 174 -7.17 -1.90 6.93
N ILE A 175 -5.93 -1.89 6.47
CA ILE A 175 -5.05 -3.07 6.42
C ILE A 175 -4.36 -3.25 7.77
N ASN A 176 -3.73 -2.20 8.31
CA ASN A 176 -2.92 -2.31 9.53
C ASN A 176 -3.69 -1.97 10.81
N GLY A 177 -4.81 -1.25 10.72
CA GLY A 177 -5.53 -0.70 11.86
C GLY A 177 -4.87 0.56 12.47
N GLY A 178 -3.61 0.85 12.15
CA GLY A 178 -2.86 2.06 12.50
C GLY A 178 -1.98 2.51 11.34
N LEU A 179 -0.96 3.32 11.61
CA LEU A 179 -0.04 3.84 10.57
C LEU A 179 1.35 3.20 10.63
N ASN A 180 1.45 1.97 11.16
CA ASN A 180 2.71 1.24 11.13
C ASN A 180 3.11 0.95 9.68
N GLY A 181 4.37 1.24 9.36
CA GLY A 181 4.90 1.05 8.01
C GLY A 181 4.43 2.07 6.98
N TYR A 182 3.76 3.15 7.37
CA TYR A 182 3.22 4.15 6.45
C TYR A 182 4.25 4.68 5.43
N ASN A 183 5.41 5.15 5.89
CA ASN A 183 6.47 5.68 5.02
C ASN A 183 7.03 4.61 4.07
N ASP A 184 7.09 3.38 4.55
CA ASP A 184 7.59 2.25 3.77
C ASP A 184 6.63 1.90 2.63
N ARG A 185 5.32 1.82 2.94
CA ARG A 185 4.25 1.68 1.95
C ARG A 185 4.27 2.83 0.96
N LEU A 186 4.45 4.07 1.42
CA LEU A 186 4.50 5.27 0.58
C LEU A 186 5.69 5.20 -0.41
N LEU A 187 6.86 4.75 0.06
CA LEU A 187 8.02 4.55 -0.81
C LEU A 187 7.75 3.51 -1.90
N ILE A 188 7.13 2.38 -1.55
CA ILE A 188 6.76 1.35 -2.54
C ILE A 188 5.72 1.90 -3.51
N LEU A 189 4.72 2.63 -3.03
CA LEU A 189 3.70 3.26 -3.87
C LEU A 189 4.33 4.19 -4.91
N GLN A 190 5.26 5.05 -4.50
CA GLN A 190 5.99 5.96 -5.39
C GLN A 190 6.85 5.22 -6.42
N LYS A 191 7.46 4.10 -6.04
CA LYS A 191 8.18 3.24 -6.99
C LYS A 191 7.21 2.59 -7.98
N ALA A 192 6.15 1.96 -7.48
CA ALA A 192 5.12 1.30 -8.28
C ALA A 192 4.49 2.25 -9.29
N ALA A 193 4.02 3.42 -8.85
CA ALA A 193 3.41 4.44 -9.69
C ALA A 193 4.31 4.84 -10.87
N ARG A 194 5.60 5.09 -10.61
CA ARG A 194 6.57 5.43 -11.66
C ARG A 194 6.83 4.25 -12.59
N THR A 195 7.11 3.07 -12.05
CA THR A 195 7.47 1.89 -12.85
C THR A 195 6.34 1.47 -13.79
N ILE A 196 5.08 1.59 -13.36
CA ILE A 196 3.92 1.18 -14.17
C ILE A 196 3.34 2.31 -15.04
N GLY A 197 4.01 3.46 -15.11
CA GLY A 197 3.62 4.59 -15.95
C GLY A 197 2.31 5.27 -15.53
N LEU A 198 2.05 5.43 -14.21
CA LEU A 198 0.89 6.15 -13.71
C LEU A 198 0.91 7.63 -14.17
N ASP A 199 2.08 8.24 -14.20
CA ASP A 199 2.36 9.60 -14.66
C ASP A 199 2.12 9.80 -16.16
N VAL A 200 2.03 8.75 -16.97
CA VAL A 200 1.70 8.80 -18.40
C VAL A 200 0.40 8.05 -18.76
N CYS A 201 -0.41 7.74 -17.74
CA CYS A 201 -1.61 6.93 -17.88
C CYS A 201 -2.72 7.63 -18.69
N LYS A 202 -3.05 7.08 -19.86
CA LYS A 202 -4.01 7.66 -20.82
C LYS A 202 -5.47 7.61 -20.36
N THR A 203 -5.84 6.71 -19.44
CA THR A 203 -7.21 6.70 -18.86
C THR A 203 -7.52 7.96 -18.06
N LEU A 204 -6.49 8.77 -17.75
CA LEU A 204 -6.60 10.05 -17.05
C LEU A 204 -6.33 11.24 -17.97
N GLN A 205 -6.18 10.99 -19.28
CA GLN A 205 -5.92 12.02 -20.29
C GLN A 205 -6.98 13.12 -20.32
N PRO A 206 -8.31 12.84 -20.23
CA PRO A 206 -9.30 13.90 -20.15
C PRO A 206 -9.13 14.79 -18.91
N LEU A 207 -8.80 14.20 -17.76
CA LEU A 207 -8.57 14.98 -16.52
C LEU A 207 -7.34 15.89 -16.69
N ARG A 208 -6.27 15.40 -17.32
CA ARG A 208 -5.07 16.20 -17.60
C ARG A 208 -5.29 17.30 -18.61
N GLU A 209 -6.12 17.04 -19.63
CA GLU A 209 -6.41 17.99 -20.69
C GLU A 209 -7.29 19.13 -20.20
N TYR A 210 -8.32 18.81 -19.42
CA TYR A 210 -9.31 19.80 -18.98
C TYR A 210 -9.02 20.41 -17.59
N LEU A 211 -8.32 19.69 -16.71
CA LEU A 211 -8.03 20.10 -15.32
C LEU A 211 -6.63 19.63 -14.85
N PRO A 212 -5.54 20.12 -15.46
CA PRO A 212 -4.18 19.63 -15.21
C PRO A 212 -3.77 19.71 -13.73
N ASP A 213 -4.06 20.80 -13.03
CA ASP A 213 -3.72 20.95 -11.60
C ASP A 213 -4.46 19.93 -10.71
N VAL A 214 -5.70 19.61 -11.07
CA VAL A 214 -6.50 18.59 -10.39
C VAL A 214 -5.94 17.20 -10.70
N ALA A 215 -5.52 16.95 -11.93
CA ALA A 215 -4.89 15.69 -12.32
C ALA A 215 -3.58 15.45 -11.55
N ASP A 216 -2.72 16.47 -11.46
CA ASP A 216 -1.45 16.37 -10.75
C ASP A 216 -1.66 16.11 -9.25
N THR A 217 -2.65 16.76 -8.65
CA THR A 217 -3.01 16.54 -7.24
C THR A 217 -3.60 15.14 -7.03
N ALA A 218 -4.58 14.75 -7.85
CA ALA A 218 -5.29 13.47 -7.72
C ALA A 218 -4.38 12.26 -7.97
N LEU A 219 -3.33 12.42 -8.78
CA LEU A 219 -2.36 11.37 -9.10
C LEU A 219 -1.07 11.46 -8.28
N SER A 220 -0.95 12.48 -7.43
CA SER A 220 0.21 12.63 -6.56
C SER A 220 0.33 11.43 -5.63
N THR A 221 1.54 10.88 -5.56
CA THR A 221 1.93 9.88 -4.57
C THR A 221 3.01 10.43 -3.63
N LYS A 222 3.19 11.75 -3.59
CA LYS A 222 4.29 12.39 -2.85
C LYS A 222 3.98 12.46 -1.36
N GLU A 223 2.82 13.03 -1.03
CA GLU A 223 2.37 13.29 0.34
C GLU A 223 0.85 13.12 0.41
N TYR A 224 0.35 12.78 1.59
CA TYR A 224 -1.07 12.65 1.87
C TYR A 224 -1.41 13.34 3.18
N SER A 225 -2.60 13.94 3.23
CA SER A 225 -3.13 14.63 4.40
C SER A 225 -4.38 13.89 4.89
N ILE A 226 -4.50 13.72 6.21
CA ILE A 226 -5.72 13.14 6.80
C ILE A 226 -6.96 13.99 6.50
N VAL A 227 -6.81 15.28 6.20
CA VAL A 227 -7.93 16.20 5.88
C VAL A 227 -8.63 15.78 4.59
N ASP A 228 -7.88 15.25 3.63
CA ASP A 228 -8.39 14.84 2.32
C ASP A 228 -8.84 13.36 2.32
N SER A 229 -8.60 12.64 3.42
CA SER A 229 -8.96 11.24 3.56
C SER A 229 -10.43 11.07 3.96
N SER A 230 -11.06 10.02 3.45
CA SER A 230 -12.38 9.55 3.90
C SER A 230 -12.40 9.14 5.38
N GLU A 231 -11.25 9.03 6.03
CA GLU A 231 -11.11 8.78 7.47
C GLU A 231 -11.07 10.05 8.33
N TYR A 232 -11.08 11.26 7.76
CA TYR A 232 -11.17 12.52 8.52
C TYR A 232 -12.40 12.69 9.43
N PRO A 233 -13.58 12.09 9.16
CA PRO A 233 -14.70 12.08 10.11
C PRO A 233 -14.61 10.96 11.17
N ASN A 234 -13.56 10.13 11.15
CA ASN A 234 -13.40 9.01 12.08
C ASN A 234 -12.46 9.37 13.24
N ALA A 235 -13.01 9.49 14.45
CA ALA A 235 -12.25 9.87 15.65
C ALA A 235 -11.03 8.97 15.90
N ARG A 236 -11.18 7.64 15.75
CA ARG A 236 -10.08 6.69 15.96
C ARG A 236 -8.96 6.92 14.95
N SER A 237 -9.30 7.18 13.70
CA SER A 237 -8.35 7.41 12.61
C SER A 237 -7.63 8.76 12.77
N CYS A 238 -8.34 9.82 13.14
CA CYS A 238 -7.73 11.11 13.45
C CYS A 238 -6.79 11.04 14.66
N PHE A 239 -7.17 10.30 15.71
CA PHE A 239 -6.26 10.04 16.82
C PHE A 239 -5.01 9.27 16.36
N ALA A 240 -5.17 8.24 15.52
CA ALA A 240 -4.04 7.48 14.97
C ALA A 240 -3.08 8.39 14.18
N TRP A 241 -3.63 9.28 13.35
CA TRP A 241 -2.85 10.27 12.62
C TRP A 241 -2.03 11.15 13.57
N GLY A 242 -2.68 11.68 14.61
CA GLY A 242 -2.02 12.44 15.67
C GLY A 242 -0.89 11.65 16.33
N TYR A 243 -1.22 10.45 16.81
CA TYR A 243 -0.38 9.60 17.64
C TYR A 243 0.85 9.02 16.94
N TRP A 244 0.79 8.80 15.63
CA TRP A 244 1.96 8.34 14.87
C TRP A 244 2.91 9.49 14.51
N HIS A 245 2.39 10.69 14.24
CA HIS A 245 3.22 11.87 13.95
C HIS A 245 3.75 12.57 15.21
N ASP A 246 3.15 12.31 16.37
CA ASP A 246 3.56 12.86 17.67
C ASP A 246 5.02 12.49 18.01
N ASN A 247 5.87 13.52 18.12
CA ASN A 247 7.29 13.42 18.39
C ASN A 247 7.64 12.93 19.81
N SER A 248 6.69 12.96 20.74
CA SER A 248 6.83 12.43 22.10
C SER A 248 6.60 10.91 22.15
N LYS A 249 6.01 10.33 21.10
CA LYS A 249 5.68 8.90 21.05
C LYS A 249 6.74 8.11 20.31
N LYS A 250 7.01 6.90 20.82
CA LYS A 250 7.93 5.92 20.22
C LYS A 250 7.31 5.10 19.08
N THR A 251 6.08 5.43 18.67
CA THR A 251 5.43 4.79 17.52
C THR A 251 6.27 4.95 16.27
N SER A 252 6.39 3.87 15.49
CA SER A 252 7.10 3.86 14.22
C SER A 252 6.12 3.75 13.06
N GLY A 253 6.52 4.23 11.88
CA GLY A 253 5.76 4.09 10.64
C GLY A 253 5.65 5.38 9.86
N THR A 254 5.42 6.51 10.52
CA THR A 254 5.43 7.85 9.91
C THR A 254 6.67 8.63 10.34
N ASN A 255 7.00 9.69 9.61
CA ASN A 255 7.89 10.72 10.14
C ASN A 255 7.21 11.42 11.32
N LYS A 256 8.00 11.91 12.27
CA LYS A 256 7.48 12.76 13.35
C LYS A 256 7.28 14.17 12.80
N ASP A 257 6.08 14.70 12.98
CA ASP A 257 5.65 15.96 12.38
C ASP A 257 4.61 16.61 13.28
N ASN A 258 5.00 17.73 13.90
CA ASN A 258 4.14 18.43 14.84
C ASN A 258 2.86 18.98 14.20
N LYS A 259 2.92 19.41 12.94
CA LYS A 259 1.75 19.94 12.23
C LYS A 259 0.74 18.83 12.01
N ASN A 260 1.18 17.68 11.52
CA ASN A 260 0.32 16.52 11.34
C ASN A 260 -0.21 15.96 12.67
N ALA A 261 0.62 15.95 13.71
CA ALA A 261 0.21 15.55 15.05
C ALA A 261 -0.94 16.44 15.58
N VAL A 262 -0.78 17.76 15.46
CA VAL A 262 -1.82 18.74 15.86
C VAL A 262 -3.09 18.58 15.03
N ILE A 263 -3.00 18.45 13.70
CA ILE A 263 -4.17 18.24 12.83
C ILE A 263 -4.97 17.01 13.30
N GLY A 264 -4.29 15.90 13.55
CA GLY A 264 -4.94 14.65 13.97
C GLY A 264 -5.60 14.75 15.34
N TYR A 265 -4.87 15.22 16.36
CA TYR A 265 -5.38 15.34 17.72
C TYR A 265 -6.49 16.39 17.86
N SER A 266 -6.35 17.57 17.23
CA SER A 266 -7.42 18.58 17.25
C SER A 266 -8.69 18.06 16.60
N ARG A 267 -8.57 17.32 15.49
CA ARG A 267 -9.74 16.71 14.86
C ARG A 267 -10.37 15.63 15.73
N PHE A 268 -9.56 14.78 16.38
CA PHE A 268 -10.05 13.79 17.33
C PHE A 268 -10.87 14.44 18.45
N LEU A 269 -10.32 15.46 19.12
CA LEU A 269 -11.01 16.17 20.21
C LEU A 269 -12.33 16.80 19.74
N LYS A 270 -12.32 17.45 18.57
CA LYS A 270 -13.53 18.03 17.98
C LYS A 270 -14.61 16.99 17.70
N LEU A 271 -14.23 15.80 17.25
CA LEU A 271 -15.18 14.71 16.97
C LEU A 271 -15.74 14.07 18.24
N THR A 272 -15.05 14.22 19.38
CA THR A 272 -15.41 13.56 20.65
C THR A 272 -16.01 14.49 21.70
N GLU A 273 -15.98 15.81 21.49
CA GLU A 273 -16.52 16.82 22.39
C GLU A 273 -17.98 16.55 22.79
N ASN A 274 -18.86 16.31 21.81
CA ASN A 274 -20.29 16.07 22.04
C ASN A 274 -20.68 14.59 21.96
N LYS A 275 -19.73 13.72 21.60
CA LYS A 275 -19.94 12.28 21.47
C LYS A 275 -18.67 11.57 21.92
N PRO A 276 -18.53 11.30 23.24
CA PRO A 276 -17.33 10.70 23.79
C PRO A 276 -16.96 9.41 23.05
N TYR A 277 -15.67 9.24 22.77
CA TYR A 277 -15.16 7.98 22.25
C TYR A 277 -15.18 6.93 23.38
N THR A 278 -15.65 5.72 23.09
CA THR A 278 -15.93 4.71 24.14
C THR A 278 -15.12 3.42 24.00
N LYS A 279 -14.33 3.27 22.94
CA LYS A 279 -13.64 2.01 22.63
C LYS A 279 -12.15 2.11 22.93
N ARG A 280 -11.54 1.04 23.44
CA ARG A 280 -10.08 0.96 23.51
C ARG A 280 -9.48 0.94 22.10
N ALA A 281 -8.35 1.62 21.91
CA ALA A 281 -7.59 1.59 20.67
C ALA A 281 -6.10 1.79 20.95
N PHE A 282 -5.24 1.14 20.16
CA PHE A 282 -3.77 1.30 20.25
C PHE A 282 -3.19 0.99 21.65
N GLY A 283 -3.86 0.11 22.42
CA GLY A 283 -3.48 -0.21 23.80
C GLY A 283 -3.96 0.81 24.84
N LEU A 284 -4.70 1.84 24.43
CA LEU A 284 -5.15 2.95 25.29
C LEU A 284 -6.63 2.84 25.62
N ALA A 285 -6.98 3.22 26.85
CA ALA A 285 -8.36 3.53 27.23
C ALA A 285 -8.79 4.87 26.60
N PRO A 286 -10.10 5.10 26.38
CA PRO A 286 -10.58 6.34 25.78
C PRO A 286 -10.13 7.61 26.50
N GLU A 287 -10.12 7.59 27.83
CA GLU A 287 -9.71 8.73 28.68
C GLU A 287 -8.23 9.06 28.44
N GLN A 288 -7.38 8.03 28.35
CA GLN A 288 -5.96 8.20 28.04
C GLN A 288 -5.74 8.82 26.66
N MET A 289 -6.57 8.47 25.66
CA MET A 289 -6.50 9.07 24.34
C MET A 289 -6.85 10.57 24.39
N VAL A 290 -7.90 10.94 25.14
CA VAL A 290 -8.30 12.34 25.35
C VAL A 290 -7.20 13.12 26.06
N ASP A 291 -6.62 12.58 27.13
CA ASP A 291 -5.54 13.21 27.89
C ASP A 291 -4.29 13.44 27.04
N ILE A 292 -3.88 12.43 26.25
CA ILE A 292 -2.75 12.55 25.33
C ILE A 292 -2.98 13.67 24.32
N ALA A 293 -4.15 13.70 23.69
CA ALA A 293 -4.48 14.71 22.69
C ALA A 293 -4.51 16.12 23.31
N ASN A 294 -5.21 16.29 24.44
CA ASN A 294 -5.29 17.59 25.14
C ASN A 294 -3.93 18.12 25.56
N ASN A 295 -3.09 17.28 26.17
CA ASN A 295 -1.75 17.67 26.61
C ASN A 295 -0.88 18.07 25.41
N TYR A 296 -0.91 17.29 24.33
CA TYR A 296 -0.12 17.60 23.14
C TYR A 296 -0.54 18.92 22.49
N ILE A 297 -1.85 19.18 22.35
CA ILE A 297 -2.36 20.43 21.79
C ILE A 297 -1.96 21.62 22.66
N LYS A 298 -2.13 21.53 23.98
CA LYS A 298 -1.76 22.60 24.93
C LYS A 298 -0.28 23.01 24.82
N GLU A 299 0.61 22.05 24.55
CA GLU A 299 2.06 22.28 24.45
C GLU A 299 2.54 22.78 23.08
N ASN A 300 1.76 22.53 22.01
CA ASN A 300 2.24 22.71 20.63
C ASN A 300 1.38 23.64 19.76
N GLU A 301 0.13 23.93 20.12
CA GLU A 301 -0.76 24.78 19.30
C GLU A 301 -0.25 26.22 19.19
N LYS A 302 0.42 26.74 20.22
CA LYS A 302 1.05 28.08 20.20
C LYS A 302 2.32 28.17 19.35
N LYS A 303 2.90 27.04 18.95
CA LYS A 303 4.18 26.98 18.20
C LYS A 303 3.98 26.89 16.68
N ILE A 304 2.72 26.82 16.22
CA ILE A 304 2.35 26.59 14.80
C ILE A 304 1.66 27.83 14.19
N LYS A 305 1.30 28.82 15.01
CA LYS A 305 0.91 30.17 14.56
C LYS A 305 2.15 31.01 14.29
#